data_AF-Q0TVF9-F1
#
_entry.id   AF-Q0TVF9-F1
#
_cell.length_a   1.000
_cell.length_b   1.000
_cell.length_c   1.000
_cell.angle_alpha   90.00
_cell.angle_beta   90.00
_cell.angle_gamma   90.00
#
_symmetry.space_group_name_H-M   'P 1'
#
loop_
_entity.id
_entity.type
_entity.pdbx_description
1 polymer ?
#
loop_
_entity_poly.entity_id
_entity_poly.type
_entity_poly.pdbx_seq_one_letter_code
_entity_poly.pdbx_strand_id
1 'polypeptide(L)'
;MSKLSPALKQLINAAHSRPGPVPAPPRIQAVYQRIQEEATERKLGRPSWLGISTAATMTMNSPESMIALYNSTSASRPENESVQIAEFMREIGLKCIGFNGIPRTINMLNAFRASLPPTIASSLNTTPTRSPSPQNILDTNTRGRALWDAIYRPLETKLIDKLGDAHPDLPVFIINQEYGGLFTDPPGKPGAKVGRVTTSLVAITCLRAQQGVGPQVLSHVFGLRKGWEDGTWKEEPEAGSEEAIRWLVSDEGCTWVLEKVDELVEALGGGAGTLSPAIDEKPKELTTTKTMSLINRVRDLATNDEHTRWMIPLLLVVDAALCGVVIEKIPYTEIDWTTYMQHIALIIKGERDYTKITGSTGPLVYPGAHVWIYKQLFKITDEGRDIQRAQYIFALVYLGTLALVFQCYRKARVPPYVFPLLILSKRLHSIFLLRCFNDCFAVLGLFAALFCYQRDQWHVGSFLFATGLNVKMSLLLPLPAMGVLMIMKLGSREAMTHAMIIFQTTVLFGYPFRKAAFSYFGRAFELSRQFTYKWTVNWRFVSEETFLSKPFALGLLSVHVTLLITFFLTRWIKPSKRTPKQFLKIIMPQAEPRDQDTMALRITPNLHT
;
A
#
# COMPACT_ATOMS: atom_id res chain seq x y z
N MET A 1 31.48 -17.06 -37.32
CA MET A 1 30.51 -17.31 -36.24
C MET A 1 29.62 -16.08 -36.11
N SER A 2 28.29 -16.18 -36.29
CA SER A 2 27.29 -15.23 -35.74
C SER A 2 25.85 -15.36 -36.27
N LYS A 3 25.45 -16.41 -37.01
CA LYS A 3 24.02 -16.58 -37.33
C LYS A 3 23.28 -17.07 -36.08
N LEU A 4 22.42 -16.21 -35.51
CA LEU A 4 21.49 -16.60 -34.44
C LEU A 4 20.59 -17.75 -34.94
N SER A 5 20.35 -18.74 -34.08
CA SER A 5 19.40 -19.81 -34.39
C SER A 5 17.99 -19.22 -34.62
N PRO A 6 17.16 -19.82 -35.48
CA PRO A 6 15.78 -19.38 -35.67
C PRO A 6 14.98 -19.31 -34.36
N ALA A 7 15.19 -20.27 -33.45
CA ALA A 7 14.56 -20.29 -32.13
C ALA A 7 14.94 -19.07 -31.28
N LEU A 8 16.22 -18.66 -31.28
CA LEU A 8 16.65 -17.47 -30.56
C LEU A 8 16.08 -16.19 -31.18
N LYS A 9 16.03 -16.10 -32.52
CA LYS A 9 15.37 -14.97 -33.20
C LYS A 9 13.89 -14.88 -32.85
N GLN A 10 13.18 -16.01 -32.79
CA GLN A 10 11.77 -16.06 -32.38
C GLN A 10 11.59 -15.62 -30.93
N LEU A 11 12.46 -16.07 -30.01
CA LEU A 11 12.37 -15.70 -28.60
C LEU A 11 12.62 -14.20 -28.36
N ILE A 12 13.63 -13.62 -29.01
CA ILE A 12 13.88 -12.17 -28.97
C ILE A 12 12.65 -11.39 -29.45
N ASN A 13 12.02 -11.87 -30.52
CA ASN A 13 10.85 -11.24 -31.12
C ASN A 13 9.50 -11.71 -30.52
N ALA A 14 9.51 -12.36 -29.36
CA ALA A 14 8.28 -12.90 -28.78
C ALA A 14 7.29 -11.78 -28.42
N ALA A 15 6.01 -11.92 -28.78
CA ALA A 15 5.01 -10.86 -28.63
C ALA A 15 4.90 -10.29 -27.19
N HIS A 16 5.09 -11.13 -26.17
CA HIS A 16 5.04 -10.71 -24.77
C HIS A 16 6.22 -9.82 -24.34
N SER A 17 7.36 -9.88 -25.04
CA SER A 17 8.51 -9.00 -24.76
C SER A 17 8.32 -7.59 -25.33
N ARG A 18 7.30 -7.39 -26.19
CA ARG A 18 7.00 -6.13 -26.90
C ARG A 18 8.29 -5.50 -27.48
N PRO A 19 9.01 -6.22 -28.36
CA PRO A 19 10.36 -5.86 -28.78
C PRO A 19 10.40 -4.67 -29.76
N GLY A 20 9.28 -4.40 -30.44
CA GLY A 20 9.17 -3.36 -31.46
C GLY A 20 8.72 -2.00 -30.91
N PRO A 21 8.77 -0.96 -31.76
CA PRO A 21 8.18 0.33 -31.45
C PRO A 21 6.66 0.25 -31.32
N VAL A 22 6.10 1.22 -30.62
CA VAL A 22 4.65 1.43 -30.54
C VAL A 22 4.18 2.15 -31.81
N PRO A 23 3.20 1.62 -32.57
CA PRO A 23 2.72 2.26 -33.80
C PRO A 23 1.99 3.57 -33.49
N ALA A 24 1.94 4.49 -34.45
CA ALA A 24 1.21 5.73 -34.26
C ALA A 24 -0.31 5.48 -34.20
N PRO A 25 -1.00 5.90 -33.13
CA PRO A 25 -2.45 5.76 -33.07
C PRO A 25 -3.11 6.77 -34.02
N PRO A 26 -4.27 6.44 -34.63
CA PRO A 26 -4.87 7.27 -35.68
C PRO A 26 -5.16 8.73 -35.31
N ARG A 27 -5.30 9.02 -34.01
CA ARG A 27 -5.66 10.36 -33.50
C ARG A 27 -4.50 11.10 -32.84
N ILE A 28 -3.26 10.62 -32.97
CA ILE A 28 -2.13 11.21 -32.23
C ILE A 28 -1.88 12.68 -32.61
N GLN A 29 -2.03 13.03 -33.89
CA GLN A 29 -1.86 14.42 -34.35
C GLN A 29 -2.84 15.37 -33.66
N ALA A 30 -4.09 14.94 -33.46
CA ALA A 30 -5.09 15.73 -32.76
C ALA A 30 -4.74 15.93 -31.27
N VAL A 31 -4.09 14.95 -30.63
CA VAL A 31 -3.61 15.09 -29.25
C VAL A 31 -2.49 16.14 -29.18
N TYR A 32 -1.49 16.06 -30.06
CA TYR A 32 -0.41 17.06 -30.10
C TYR A 32 -0.94 18.47 -30.40
N GLN A 33 -1.89 18.59 -31.32
CA GLN A 33 -2.49 19.87 -31.67
C GLN A 33 -3.25 20.47 -30.50
N ARG A 34 -4.05 19.69 -29.76
CA ARG A 34 -4.72 20.17 -28.55
C ARG A 34 -3.73 20.67 -27.49
N ILE A 35 -2.65 19.93 -27.26
CA ILE A 35 -1.61 20.34 -26.29
C ILE A 35 -0.97 21.66 -26.74
N GLN A 36 -0.69 21.82 -28.03
CA GLN A 36 -0.17 23.06 -28.59
C GLN A 36 -1.17 24.22 -28.43
N GLU A 37 -2.44 24.01 -28.73
CA GLU A 37 -3.51 25.02 -28.62
C GLU A 37 -3.66 25.47 -27.16
N GLU A 38 -3.84 24.53 -26.21
CA GLU A 38 -3.94 24.82 -24.78
C GLU A 38 -2.71 25.56 -24.24
N ALA A 39 -1.50 25.16 -24.68
CA ALA A 39 -0.27 25.83 -24.28
C ALA A 39 -0.19 27.26 -24.84
N THR A 40 -0.57 27.45 -26.10
CA THR A 40 -0.54 28.75 -26.78
C THR A 40 -1.56 29.71 -26.17
N GLU A 41 -2.76 29.25 -25.84
CA GLU A 41 -3.79 30.02 -25.11
C GLU A 41 -3.26 30.55 -23.76
N ARG A 42 -2.36 29.79 -23.13
CA ARG A 42 -1.70 30.16 -21.87
C ARG A 42 -0.39 30.92 -22.06
N LYS A 43 -0.06 31.29 -23.30
CA LYS A 43 1.18 32.00 -23.67
C LYS A 43 2.46 31.21 -23.32
N LEU A 44 2.37 29.89 -23.27
CA LEU A 44 3.56 29.04 -23.27
C LEU A 44 4.12 28.98 -24.70
N GLY A 45 5.44 29.13 -24.81
CA GLY A 45 6.14 29.09 -26.07
C GLY A 45 6.37 27.67 -26.59
N ARG A 46 6.83 27.58 -27.84
CA ARG A 46 7.10 26.31 -28.53
C ARG A 46 7.97 25.33 -27.74
N PRO A 47 9.08 25.74 -27.10
CA PRO A 47 9.92 24.82 -26.34
C PRO A 47 9.16 24.02 -25.28
N SER A 48 8.20 24.64 -24.59
CA SER A 48 7.44 24.01 -23.50
C SER A 48 6.58 22.85 -23.96
N TRP A 49 5.63 23.09 -24.89
CA TRP A 49 4.71 22.04 -25.33
C TRP A 49 5.36 21.03 -26.29
N LEU A 50 6.32 21.47 -27.10
CA LEU A 50 7.05 20.58 -28.01
C LEU A 50 8.01 19.69 -27.22
N GLY A 51 8.61 20.21 -26.14
CA GLY A 51 9.44 19.46 -25.21
C GLY A 51 8.66 18.33 -24.52
N ILE A 52 7.49 18.65 -23.94
CA ILE A 52 6.57 17.65 -23.35
C ILE A 52 6.19 16.59 -24.39
N SER A 53 5.68 17.02 -25.55
CA SER A 53 5.19 16.11 -26.60
C SER A 53 6.30 15.20 -27.12
N THR A 54 7.50 15.74 -27.32
CA THR A 54 8.67 14.98 -27.77
C THR A 54 9.13 13.98 -26.70
N ALA A 55 9.30 14.43 -25.45
CA ALA A 55 9.80 13.59 -24.37
C ALA A 55 8.88 12.40 -24.06
N ALA A 56 7.55 12.62 -24.09
CA ALA A 56 6.58 11.55 -23.90
C ALA A 56 6.67 10.52 -25.04
N THR A 57 6.73 11.00 -26.29
CA THR A 57 6.80 10.16 -27.50
C THR A 57 8.09 9.34 -27.56
N MET A 58 9.22 9.96 -27.20
CA MET A 58 10.52 9.30 -27.00
C MET A 58 10.41 8.17 -25.97
N THR A 59 9.79 8.45 -24.82
CA THR A 59 9.67 7.50 -23.71
C THR A 59 8.77 6.32 -24.08
N MET A 60 7.67 6.59 -24.79
CA MET A 60 6.75 5.57 -25.29
C MET A 60 7.29 4.79 -26.50
N ASN A 61 8.47 5.14 -27.03
CA ASN A 61 9.12 4.46 -28.14
C ASN A 61 8.21 4.36 -29.39
N SER A 62 7.65 5.49 -29.84
CA SER A 62 6.77 5.56 -31.00
C SER A 62 7.32 6.47 -32.13
N PRO A 63 8.17 5.94 -33.03
CA PRO A 63 8.80 6.73 -34.09
C PRO A 63 7.82 7.35 -35.10
N GLU A 64 6.74 6.63 -35.43
CA GLU A 64 5.71 7.13 -36.34
C GLU A 64 4.96 8.34 -35.76
N SER A 65 4.70 8.33 -34.46
CA SER A 65 4.12 9.49 -33.76
C SER A 65 5.10 10.65 -33.69
N MET A 66 6.39 10.38 -33.57
CA MET A 66 7.44 11.40 -33.56
C MET A 66 7.50 12.17 -34.88
N ILE A 67 7.42 11.47 -36.02
CA ILE A 67 7.36 12.16 -37.33
C ILE A 67 6.03 12.86 -37.54
N ALA A 68 4.91 12.32 -37.01
CA ALA A 68 3.62 13.00 -37.05
C ALA A 68 3.64 14.34 -36.27
N LEU A 69 4.29 14.37 -35.09
CA LEU A 69 4.52 15.58 -34.30
C LEU A 69 5.38 16.60 -35.06
N TYR A 70 6.45 16.16 -35.70
CA TYR A 70 7.30 17.03 -36.52
C TYR A 70 6.49 17.66 -37.65
N ASN A 71 5.80 16.83 -38.45
CA ASN A 71 5.02 17.29 -39.60
C ASN A 71 3.93 18.29 -39.19
N SER A 72 3.21 18.06 -38.08
CA SER A 72 2.21 19.01 -37.59
C SER A 72 2.84 20.32 -37.12
N THR A 73 4.03 20.26 -36.51
CA THR A 73 4.72 21.43 -35.97
C THR A 73 5.43 22.25 -37.03
N SER A 74 5.92 21.62 -38.10
CA SER A 74 6.63 22.25 -39.22
C SER A 74 5.71 22.64 -40.38
N ALA A 75 4.43 22.24 -40.35
CA ALA A 75 3.48 22.52 -41.42
C ALA A 75 3.42 24.02 -41.75
N SER A 76 3.58 24.35 -43.04
CA SER A 76 3.54 25.73 -43.57
C SER A 76 4.63 26.67 -43.04
N ARG A 77 5.68 26.14 -42.39
CA ARG A 77 6.83 26.95 -41.93
C ARG A 77 7.97 26.92 -42.95
N PRO A 78 8.79 27.98 -43.02
CA PRO A 78 9.95 27.97 -43.90
C PRO A 78 10.94 26.86 -43.52
N GLU A 79 11.78 26.47 -44.49
CA GLU A 79 12.68 25.34 -44.33
C GLU A 79 13.67 25.52 -43.16
N ASN A 80 14.18 26.74 -42.96
CA ASN A 80 15.09 27.04 -41.85
C ASN A 80 14.45 26.78 -40.47
N GLU A 81 13.17 27.12 -40.29
CA GLU A 81 12.45 26.88 -39.06
C GLU A 81 12.12 25.39 -38.89
N SER A 82 11.83 24.69 -39.99
CA SER A 82 11.66 23.25 -39.99
C SER A 82 12.93 22.52 -39.54
N VAL A 83 14.11 22.97 -39.98
CA VAL A 83 15.40 22.48 -39.49
C VAL A 83 15.56 22.76 -37.99
N GLN A 84 15.22 23.95 -37.51
CA GLN A 84 15.29 24.28 -36.07
C GLN A 84 14.38 23.39 -35.21
N ILE A 85 13.17 23.08 -35.69
CA ILE A 85 12.23 22.18 -35.01
C ILE A 85 12.82 20.76 -34.93
N ALA A 86 13.37 20.25 -36.03
CA ALA A 86 14.01 18.94 -36.05
C ALA A 86 15.24 18.87 -35.13
N GLU A 87 16.09 19.90 -35.14
CA GLU A 87 17.24 20.02 -34.21
C GLU A 87 16.79 20.04 -32.75
N PHE A 88 15.74 20.79 -32.43
CA PHE A 88 15.20 20.85 -31.08
C PHE A 88 14.66 19.50 -30.62
N MET A 89 13.87 18.82 -31.47
CA MET A 89 13.35 17.48 -31.19
C MET A 89 14.48 16.45 -30.98
N ARG A 90 15.57 16.53 -31.77
CA ARG A 90 16.77 15.69 -31.59
C ARG A 90 17.45 15.94 -30.25
N GLU A 91 17.56 17.21 -29.86
CA GLU A 91 18.19 17.60 -28.60
C GLU A 91 17.39 17.13 -27.38
N ILE A 92 16.07 17.28 -27.41
CA ILE A 92 15.18 16.70 -26.39
C ILE A 92 15.36 15.18 -26.33
N GLY A 93 15.39 14.53 -27.50
CA GLY A 93 15.59 13.09 -27.60
C GLY A 93 16.91 12.63 -26.98
N LEU A 94 18.00 13.39 -27.17
CA LEU A 94 19.28 13.13 -26.50
C LEU A 94 19.16 13.27 -24.98
N LYS A 95 18.53 14.34 -24.47
CA LYS A 95 18.34 14.56 -23.02
C LYS A 95 17.45 13.50 -22.37
N CYS A 96 16.60 12.80 -23.12
CA CYS A 96 15.79 11.70 -22.60
C CYS A 96 16.63 10.52 -22.08
N ILE A 97 17.91 10.38 -22.49
CA ILE A 97 18.82 9.29 -22.06
C ILE A 97 18.87 9.19 -20.53
N GLY A 98 18.99 10.33 -19.84
CA GLY A 98 19.10 10.38 -18.38
C GLY A 98 17.82 9.92 -17.65
N PHE A 99 16.72 9.70 -18.37
CA PHE A 99 15.44 9.30 -17.79
C PHE A 99 14.90 7.97 -18.31
N ASN A 100 15.00 7.68 -19.61
CA ASN A 100 14.42 6.47 -20.25
C ASN A 100 15.46 5.50 -20.86
N GLY A 101 16.74 5.87 -20.79
CA GLY A 101 17.87 5.05 -21.21
C GLY A 101 18.27 5.16 -22.69
N ILE A 102 19.51 4.73 -22.96
CA ILE A 102 20.13 4.79 -24.28
C ILE A 102 19.38 3.98 -25.36
N PRO A 103 18.89 2.74 -25.13
CA PRO A 103 18.31 1.94 -26.21
C PRO A 103 17.09 2.57 -26.89
N ARG A 104 16.15 3.13 -26.11
CA ARG A 104 14.97 3.83 -26.67
C ARG A 104 15.40 5.07 -27.45
N THR A 105 16.36 5.83 -26.92
CA THR A 105 16.87 7.02 -27.57
C THR A 105 17.51 6.71 -28.93
N ILE A 106 18.34 5.65 -29.02
CA ILE A 106 18.94 5.19 -30.28
C ILE A 106 17.86 4.86 -31.31
N ASN A 107 16.86 4.05 -30.92
CA ASN A 107 15.79 3.64 -31.82
C ASN A 107 15.01 4.85 -32.36
N MET A 108 14.60 5.75 -31.47
CA MET A 108 13.80 6.91 -31.82
C MET A 108 14.56 7.91 -32.69
N LEU A 109 15.80 8.27 -32.34
CA LEU A 109 16.56 9.26 -33.11
C LEU A 109 16.98 8.75 -34.49
N ASN A 110 17.32 7.46 -34.62
CA ASN A 110 17.62 6.85 -35.91
C ASN A 110 16.39 6.83 -36.82
N ALA A 111 15.25 6.37 -36.30
CA ALA A 111 14.01 6.34 -37.05
C ALA A 111 13.51 7.75 -37.41
N PHE A 112 13.62 8.71 -36.48
CA PHE A 112 13.27 10.10 -36.74
C PHE A 112 14.10 10.70 -37.88
N ARG A 113 15.44 10.55 -37.83
CA ARG A 113 16.32 11.02 -38.91
C ARG A 113 16.00 10.38 -40.25
N ALA A 114 15.71 9.08 -40.27
CA ALA A 114 15.37 8.35 -41.49
C ALA A 114 14.03 8.77 -42.11
N SER A 115 13.09 9.27 -41.31
CA SER A 115 11.76 9.68 -41.74
C SER A 115 11.64 11.18 -42.09
N LEU A 116 12.66 12.00 -41.80
CA LEU A 116 12.67 13.42 -42.16
C LEU A 116 12.78 13.62 -43.68
N PRO A 117 12.22 14.72 -44.24
CA PRO A 117 12.47 15.10 -45.63
C PRO A 117 13.99 15.21 -45.91
N PRO A 118 14.48 14.73 -47.06
CA PRO A 118 15.91 14.70 -47.35
C PRO A 118 16.63 16.05 -47.20
N THR A 119 15.98 17.15 -47.58
CA THR A 119 16.53 18.51 -47.50
C THR A 119 16.68 18.99 -46.05
N ILE A 120 15.76 18.60 -45.18
CA ILE A 120 15.85 18.85 -43.74
C ILE A 120 16.96 17.99 -43.15
N ALA A 121 16.96 16.68 -43.45
CA ALA A 121 17.91 15.73 -42.89
C ALA A 121 19.37 16.04 -43.25
N SER A 122 19.64 16.60 -44.43
CA SER A 122 20.97 17.05 -44.86
C SER A 122 21.39 18.38 -44.21
N SER A 123 20.45 19.22 -43.82
CA SER A 123 20.68 20.53 -43.18
C SER A 123 20.89 20.46 -41.66
N LEU A 124 20.67 19.28 -41.08
CA LEU A 124 20.87 19.03 -39.66
C LEU A 124 22.34 19.12 -39.23
N ASN A 125 22.59 19.61 -38.01
CA ASN A 125 23.93 19.69 -37.44
C ASN A 125 24.50 18.29 -37.17
N THR A 126 25.76 18.08 -37.58
CA THR A 126 26.52 16.83 -37.46
C THR A 126 27.74 16.95 -36.54
N THR A 127 28.02 18.14 -35.99
CA THR A 127 29.19 18.40 -35.14
C THR A 127 28.91 18.02 -33.69
N PRO A 128 29.69 17.10 -33.09
CA PRO A 128 29.53 16.76 -31.67
C PRO A 128 29.98 17.91 -30.77
N THR A 129 29.21 18.20 -29.71
CA THR A 129 29.43 19.36 -28.82
C THR A 129 29.71 18.99 -27.36
N ARG A 130 29.62 17.70 -27.01
CA ARG A 130 29.70 17.18 -25.63
C ARG A 130 30.89 16.26 -25.37
N SER A 131 31.89 16.25 -26.27
CA SER A 131 33.09 15.45 -26.07
C SER A 131 33.90 15.99 -24.88
N PRO A 132 34.15 15.18 -23.84
CA PRO A 132 34.98 15.63 -22.72
C PRO A 132 36.42 15.84 -23.19
N SER A 133 37.03 16.94 -22.76
CA SER A 133 38.43 17.26 -22.98
C SER A 133 39.03 17.86 -21.70
N PRO A 134 40.36 17.84 -21.53
CA PRO A 134 41.00 18.53 -20.41
C PRO A 134 40.61 20.01 -20.29
N GLN A 135 40.25 20.66 -21.40
CA GLN A 135 39.89 22.08 -21.44
C GLN A 135 38.45 22.36 -20.98
N ASN A 136 37.52 21.41 -21.10
CA ASN A 136 36.10 21.63 -20.80
C ASN A 136 35.57 20.81 -19.61
N ILE A 137 36.32 19.83 -19.11
CA ILE A 137 35.81 18.90 -18.09
C ILE A 137 35.50 19.61 -16.75
N LEU A 138 36.33 20.57 -16.35
CA LEU A 138 36.11 21.34 -15.13
C LEU A 138 34.87 22.24 -15.23
N ASP A 139 34.69 22.92 -16.38
CA ASP A 139 33.49 23.71 -16.66
C ASP A 139 32.24 22.82 -16.64
N THR A 140 32.29 21.66 -17.30
CA THR A 140 31.18 20.70 -17.36
C THR A 140 30.76 20.23 -15.97
N ASN A 141 31.72 19.86 -15.13
CA ASN A 141 31.44 19.44 -13.75
C ASN A 141 30.88 20.60 -12.91
N THR A 142 31.40 21.83 -13.11
CA THR A 142 30.94 23.02 -12.40
C THR A 142 29.49 23.37 -12.77
N ARG A 143 29.14 23.33 -14.06
CA ARG A 143 27.75 23.54 -14.54
C ARG A 143 26.82 22.45 -14.02
N GLY A 144 27.28 21.19 -14.01
CA GLY A 144 26.51 20.08 -13.45
C GLY A 144 26.21 20.24 -11.97
N ARG A 145 27.23 20.61 -11.18
CA ARG A 145 27.08 20.88 -9.74
C ARG A 145 26.17 22.09 -9.48
N ALA A 146 26.33 23.18 -10.23
CA ALA A 146 25.48 24.36 -10.10
C ALA A 146 23.99 24.04 -10.38
N LEU A 147 23.71 23.24 -11.42
CA LEU A 147 22.33 22.80 -11.71
C LEU A 147 21.77 21.90 -10.61
N TRP A 148 22.59 20.97 -10.10
CA TRP A 148 22.21 20.10 -8.97
C TRP A 148 21.84 20.93 -7.73
N ASP A 149 22.70 21.86 -7.33
CA ASP A 149 22.49 22.71 -6.16
C ASP A 149 21.24 23.58 -6.34
N ALA A 150 21.03 24.12 -7.55
CA ALA A 150 19.82 24.90 -7.87
C ALA A 150 18.52 24.08 -7.73
N ILE A 151 18.52 22.81 -8.14
CA ILE A 151 17.34 21.94 -8.07
C ILE A 151 17.12 21.41 -6.64
N TYR A 152 18.17 21.05 -5.91
CA TYR A 152 18.04 20.33 -4.65
C TYR A 152 18.19 21.18 -3.39
N ARG A 153 18.52 22.48 -3.49
CA ARG A 153 18.59 23.39 -2.32
C ARG A 153 17.38 23.33 -1.39
N PRO A 154 17.55 23.31 -0.05
CA PRO A 154 18.80 23.28 0.73
C PRO A 154 19.24 21.84 1.09
N LEU A 155 18.82 20.83 0.33
CA LEU A 155 19.06 19.41 0.60
C LEU A 155 20.08 18.78 -0.35
N GLU A 156 20.77 19.58 -1.16
CA GLU A 156 21.70 19.16 -2.21
C GLU A 156 22.83 18.28 -1.67
N THR A 157 23.51 18.70 -0.59
CA THR A 157 24.58 17.91 0.05
C THR A 157 24.03 16.67 0.71
N LYS A 158 22.92 16.81 1.45
CA LYS A 158 22.27 15.68 2.13
C LYS A 158 21.81 14.60 1.14
N LEU A 159 21.36 15.00 -0.05
CA LEU A 159 20.97 14.07 -1.09
C LEU A 159 22.19 13.38 -1.72
N ILE A 160 23.31 14.10 -1.91
CA ILE A 160 24.59 13.51 -2.33
C ILE A 160 25.03 12.44 -1.34
N ASP A 161 25.07 12.76 -0.04
CA ASP A 161 25.48 11.83 1.01
C ASP A 161 24.58 10.59 1.02
N LYS A 162 23.26 10.79 0.96
CA LYS A 162 22.28 9.70 0.93
C LYS A 162 22.44 8.79 -0.30
N LEU A 163 22.75 9.35 -1.47
CA LEU A 163 23.02 8.57 -2.68
C LEU A 163 24.37 7.84 -2.58
N GLY A 164 25.37 8.50 -1.99
CA GLY A 164 26.69 7.93 -1.73
C GLY A 164 26.64 6.74 -0.75
N ASP A 165 25.78 6.80 0.25
CA ASP A 165 25.51 5.68 1.17
C ASP A 165 24.97 4.44 0.44
N ALA A 166 24.16 4.64 -0.62
CA ALA A 166 23.68 3.55 -1.46
C ALA A 166 24.78 3.02 -2.39
N HIS A 167 25.55 3.92 -3.00
CA HIS A 167 26.79 3.59 -3.73
C HIS A 167 27.65 4.85 -3.92
N PRO A 168 28.96 4.84 -3.62
CA PRO A 168 29.80 6.05 -3.64
C PRO A 168 29.87 6.73 -5.02
N ASP A 169 29.89 5.95 -6.11
CA ASP A 169 29.94 6.50 -7.47
C ASP A 169 28.59 7.03 -8.00
N LEU A 170 27.47 6.72 -7.33
CA LEU A 170 26.14 7.10 -7.81
C LEU A 170 25.98 8.63 -7.94
N PRO A 171 26.21 9.44 -6.89
CA PRO A 171 26.14 10.89 -7.03
C PRO A 171 27.21 11.44 -7.99
N VAL A 172 28.40 10.84 -8.05
CA VAL A 172 29.49 11.26 -8.94
C VAL A 172 29.07 11.13 -10.41
N PHE A 173 28.49 10.00 -10.78
CA PHE A 173 28.01 9.76 -12.14
C PHE A 173 26.85 10.71 -12.49
N ILE A 174 25.85 10.82 -11.62
CA ILE A 174 24.67 11.68 -11.85
C ILE A 174 25.10 13.14 -12.05
N ILE A 175 25.91 13.71 -11.16
CA ILE A 175 26.25 15.13 -11.23
C ILE A 175 27.13 15.44 -12.45
N ASN A 176 28.17 14.63 -12.68
CA ASN A 176 29.15 14.95 -13.72
C ASN A 176 28.66 14.58 -15.12
N GLN A 177 28.05 13.40 -15.28
CA GLN A 177 27.67 12.89 -16.60
C GLN A 177 26.26 13.28 -17.02
N GLU A 178 25.28 13.21 -16.10
CA GLU A 178 23.90 13.58 -16.43
C GLU A 178 23.69 15.09 -16.32
N TYR A 179 23.91 15.69 -15.15
CA TYR A 179 23.66 17.12 -14.97
C TYR A 179 24.67 17.99 -15.75
N GLY A 180 25.96 17.67 -15.67
CA GLY A 180 27.02 18.37 -16.39
C GLY A 180 27.09 18.02 -17.88
N GLY A 181 27.26 16.74 -18.20
CA GLY A 181 27.48 16.28 -19.56
C GLY A 181 26.25 16.35 -20.47
N LEU A 182 25.04 16.13 -19.93
CA LEU A 182 23.82 15.97 -20.74
C LEU A 182 22.81 17.13 -20.58
N PHE A 183 22.38 17.42 -19.36
CA PHE A 183 21.24 18.31 -19.09
C PHE A 183 21.58 19.79 -19.24
N THR A 184 22.83 20.19 -19.01
CA THR A 184 23.29 21.55 -19.26
C THR A 184 23.87 21.68 -20.67
N ASP A 185 23.48 22.71 -21.41
CA ASP A 185 24.01 22.94 -22.76
C ASP A 185 25.46 23.47 -22.71
N PRO A 186 26.39 22.91 -23.51
CA PRO A 186 27.75 23.44 -23.61
C PRO A 186 27.77 24.92 -24.02
N PRO A 187 28.68 25.73 -23.46
CA PRO A 187 28.87 27.11 -23.89
C PRO A 187 29.14 27.19 -25.40
N GLY A 188 28.48 28.12 -26.09
CA GLY A 188 28.68 28.34 -27.53
C GLY A 188 28.16 27.23 -28.45
N LYS A 189 27.42 26.24 -27.93
CA LYS A 189 26.85 25.15 -28.73
C LYS A 189 26.10 25.66 -29.97
N PRO A 190 26.44 25.18 -31.18
CA PRO A 190 25.65 25.42 -32.39
C PRO A 190 24.37 24.56 -32.39
N GLY A 191 23.33 25.04 -33.09
CA GLY A 191 22.06 24.34 -33.21
C GLY A 191 21.10 24.60 -32.06
N ALA A 192 20.21 23.65 -31.79
CA ALA A 192 19.18 23.81 -30.77
C ALA A 192 19.75 23.74 -29.34
N LYS A 193 19.24 24.64 -28.50
CA LYS A 193 19.45 24.64 -27.04
C LYS A 193 18.14 24.28 -26.36
N VAL A 194 18.22 23.63 -25.21
CA VAL A 194 17.08 23.25 -24.38
C VAL A 194 17.36 23.81 -22.99
N GLY A 195 16.70 24.92 -22.67
CA GLY A 195 16.99 25.69 -21.46
C GLY A 195 16.47 25.04 -20.19
N ARG A 196 16.50 25.83 -19.12
CA ARG A 196 16.23 25.39 -17.75
C ARG A 196 14.79 24.95 -17.51
N VAL A 197 13.81 25.63 -18.12
CA VAL A 197 12.38 25.32 -17.98
C VAL A 197 12.09 24.05 -18.77
N THR A 198 12.49 24.03 -20.05
CA THR A 198 12.23 22.88 -20.92
C THR A 198 12.92 21.62 -20.42
N THR A 199 14.16 21.71 -19.93
CA THR A 199 14.86 20.54 -19.37
C THR A 199 14.10 19.94 -18.16
N SER A 200 13.50 20.78 -17.31
CA SER A 200 12.64 20.29 -16.22
C SER A 200 11.35 19.65 -16.73
N LEU A 201 10.71 20.22 -17.74
CA LEU A 201 9.51 19.62 -18.36
C LEU A 201 9.83 18.25 -18.97
N VAL A 202 10.95 18.13 -19.69
CA VAL A 202 11.43 16.85 -20.24
C VAL A 202 11.63 15.81 -19.15
N ALA A 203 12.28 16.19 -18.04
CA ALA A 203 12.50 15.30 -16.91
C ALA A 203 11.17 14.81 -16.30
N ILE A 204 10.26 15.73 -15.96
CA ILE A 204 8.94 15.42 -15.40
C ILE A 204 8.19 14.49 -16.36
N THR A 205 8.18 14.81 -17.64
CA THR A 205 7.50 14.03 -18.67
C THR A 205 8.06 12.62 -18.81
N CYS A 206 9.38 12.44 -18.95
CA CYS A 206 9.97 11.12 -19.08
C CYS A 206 9.70 10.26 -17.84
N LEU A 207 9.90 10.84 -16.64
CA LEU A 207 9.69 10.14 -15.36
C LEU A 207 8.21 9.76 -15.15
N ARG A 208 7.27 10.64 -15.53
CA ARG A 208 5.84 10.34 -15.45
C ARG A 208 5.43 9.28 -16.48
N ALA A 209 5.91 9.39 -17.71
CA ALA A 209 5.56 8.48 -18.80
C ALA A 209 6.09 7.05 -18.60
N GLN A 210 7.29 6.88 -18.03
CA GLN A 210 7.85 5.54 -17.79
C GLN A 210 7.25 4.78 -16.59
N GLN A 211 6.57 5.50 -15.69
CA GLN A 211 5.95 4.98 -14.46
C GLN A 211 6.96 4.39 -13.44
N GLY A 212 6.49 4.09 -12.22
CA GLY A 212 7.30 3.44 -11.18
C GLY A 212 8.34 4.31 -10.46
N VAL A 213 8.46 5.61 -10.78
CA VAL A 213 9.48 6.53 -10.25
C VAL A 213 8.88 7.81 -9.64
N GLY A 214 7.75 7.67 -8.93
CA GLY A 214 7.00 8.78 -8.32
C GLY A 214 7.85 9.77 -7.49
N PRO A 215 8.79 9.31 -6.62
CA PRO A 215 9.68 10.19 -5.88
C PRO A 215 10.55 11.10 -6.77
N GLN A 216 10.97 10.60 -7.93
CA GLN A 216 11.74 11.38 -8.91
C GLN A 216 10.83 12.40 -9.63
N VAL A 217 9.60 12.03 -9.98
CA VAL A 217 8.62 12.99 -10.54
C VAL A 217 8.43 14.16 -9.57
N LEU A 218 8.22 13.87 -8.28
CA LEU A 218 8.04 14.88 -7.24
C LEU A 218 9.26 15.82 -7.16
N SER A 219 10.48 15.27 -7.16
CA SER A 219 11.69 16.09 -7.04
C SER A 219 11.91 16.99 -8.26
N HIS A 220 11.58 16.53 -9.46
CA HIS A 220 11.69 17.35 -10.68
C HIS A 220 10.57 18.39 -10.82
N VAL A 221 9.37 18.14 -10.27
CA VAL A 221 8.32 19.19 -10.12
C VAL A 221 8.81 20.30 -9.20
N PHE A 222 9.40 19.97 -8.04
CA PHE A 222 10.06 20.99 -7.20
C PHE A 222 11.22 21.68 -7.91
N GLY A 223 11.98 20.95 -8.72
CA GLY A 223 13.04 21.52 -9.57
C GLY A 223 12.50 22.57 -10.53
N LEU A 224 11.39 22.31 -11.23
CA LEU A 224 10.73 23.29 -12.10
C LEU A 224 10.35 24.56 -11.31
N ARG A 225 9.73 24.39 -10.15
CA ARG A 225 9.32 25.51 -9.27
C ARG A 225 10.49 26.34 -8.76
N LYS A 226 11.59 25.69 -8.39
CA LYS A 226 12.81 26.39 -7.96
C LYS A 226 13.47 27.20 -9.08
N GLY A 227 13.29 26.79 -10.33
CA GLY A 227 13.74 27.57 -11.49
C GLY A 227 13.02 28.91 -11.61
N TRP A 228 11.78 29.01 -11.10
CA TRP A 228 11.09 30.28 -10.93
C TRP A 228 11.69 31.12 -9.79
N GLU A 229 11.91 30.48 -8.63
CA GLU A 229 12.41 31.15 -7.42
C GLU A 229 13.81 31.74 -7.56
N ASP A 230 14.73 31.07 -8.27
CA ASP A 230 16.09 31.59 -8.52
C ASP A 230 16.21 32.47 -9.77
N GLY A 231 15.14 32.60 -10.55
CA GLY A 231 15.15 33.42 -11.78
C GLY A 231 15.84 32.77 -12.98
N THR A 232 16.36 31.54 -12.88
CA THR A 232 17.03 30.84 -14.01
C THR A 232 16.08 30.56 -15.17
N TRP A 233 14.76 30.59 -14.95
CA TRP A 233 13.76 30.58 -16.02
C TRP A 233 13.93 31.71 -17.04
N LYS A 234 14.50 32.86 -16.64
CA LYS A 234 14.71 34.03 -17.51
C LYS A 234 15.77 33.79 -18.59
N GLU A 235 16.60 32.76 -18.43
CA GLU A 235 17.60 32.35 -19.42
C GLU A 235 16.95 31.67 -20.65
N GLU A 236 15.67 31.32 -20.56
CA GLU A 236 14.90 30.67 -21.63
C GLU A 236 13.59 31.45 -21.94
N PRO A 237 13.68 32.69 -22.45
CA PRO A 237 12.50 33.53 -22.71
C PRO A 237 11.54 32.92 -23.75
N GLU A 238 12.05 32.05 -24.62
CA GLU A 238 11.27 31.32 -25.62
C GLU A 238 10.32 30.27 -24.99
N ALA A 239 10.52 29.87 -23.73
CA ALA A 239 9.66 28.88 -23.08
C ALA A 239 8.24 29.40 -22.77
N GLY A 240 8.06 30.71 -22.64
CA GLY A 240 6.77 31.36 -22.37
C GLY A 240 6.92 32.75 -21.76
N SER A 241 5.82 33.51 -21.72
CA SER A 241 5.81 34.80 -21.02
C SER A 241 6.01 34.63 -19.51
N GLU A 242 6.37 35.70 -18.80
CA GLU A 242 6.53 35.65 -17.35
C GLU A 242 5.27 35.13 -16.64
N GLU A 243 4.08 35.55 -17.09
CA GLU A 243 2.80 35.07 -16.55
C GLU A 243 2.57 33.59 -16.86
N ALA A 244 2.96 33.14 -18.05
CA ALA A 244 2.84 31.75 -18.46
C ALA A 244 3.75 30.84 -17.65
N ILE A 245 5.00 31.24 -17.44
CA ILE A 245 5.96 30.49 -16.60
C ILE A 245 5.50 30.51 -15.15
N ARG A 246 5.02 31.64 -14.63
CA ARG A 246 4.45 31.73 -13.28
C ARG A 246 3.28 30.77 -13.07
N TRP A 247 2.41 30.66 -14.07
CA TRP A 247 1.32 29.68 -14.07
C TRP A 247 1.85 28.24 -14.17
N LEU A 248 2.82 27.98 -15.04
CA LEU A 248 3.40 26.66 -15.26
C LEU A 248 4.01 26.08 -13.97
N VAL A 249 4.61 26.91 -13.13
CA VAL A 249 5.18 26.51 -11.83
C VAL A 249 4.16 26.49 -10.68
N SER A 250 2.90 26.83 -10.93
CA SER A 250 1.83 26.69 -9.93
C SER A 250 1.36 25.24 -9.82
N ASP A 251 0.53 24.94 -8.82
CA ASP A 251 -0.06 23.60 -8.69
C ASP A 251 -0.91 23.29 -9.92
N GLU A 252 -1.69 24.25 -10.45
CA GLU A 252 -2.47 24.09 -11.68
C GLU A 252 -1.61 23.85 -12.92
N GLY A 253 -0.49 24.56 -13.07
CA GLY A 253 0.42 24.36 -14.21
C GLY A 253 1.13 23.01 -14.15
N CYS A 254 1.64 22.62 -12.98
CA CYS A 254 2.27 21.32 -12.78
C CYS A 254 1.26 20.17 -12.98
N THR A 255 0.01 20.37 -12.55
CA THR A 255 -1.09 19.45 -12.83
C THR A 255 -1.31 19.28 -14.32
N TRP A 256 -1.44 20.39 -15.04
CA TRP A 256 -1.63 20.38 -16.48
C TRP A 256 -0.52 19.60 -17.18
N VAL A 257 0.75 19.81 -16.81
CA VAL A 257 1.87 19.03 -17.37
C VAL A 257 1.67 17.53 -17.14
N LEU A 258 1.35 17.10 -15.92
CA LEU A 258 1.15 15.67 -15.60
C LEU A 258 -0.04 15.08 -16.37
N GLU A 259 -1.16 15.81 -16.45
CA GLU A 259 -2.36 15.39 -17.19
C GLU A 259 -2.10 15.27 -18.70
N LYS A 260 -1.38 16.22 -19.31
CA LYS A 260 -1.01 16.14 -20.73
C LYS A 260 -0.06 14.97 -21.00
N VAL A 261 0.83 14.64 -20.07
CA VAL A 261 1.68 13.45 -20.18
C VAL A 261 0.84 12.17 -20.10
N ASP A 262 -0.12 12.10 -19.17
CA ASP A 262 -1.03 10.96 -19.06
C ASP A 262 -1.88 10.80 -20.34
N GLU A 263 -2.41 11.91 -20.90
CA GLU A 263 -3.15 11.92 -22.17
C GLU A 263 -2.29 11.37 -23.32
N LEU A 264 -1.02 11.77 -23.41
CA LEU A 264 -0.08 11.26 -24.41
C LEU A 264 0.24 9.77 -24.20
N VAL A 265 0.46 9.34 -22.96
CA VAL A 265 0.77 7.94 -22.62
C VAL A 265 -0.43 7.04 -22.92
N GLU A 266 -1.65 7.48 -22.60
CA GLU A 266 -2.87 6.74 -22.91
C GLU A 266 -3.08 6.62 -24.42
N ALA A 267 -2.94 7.74 -25.15
CA ALA A 267 -3.06 7.77 -26.59
C ALA A 267 -2.05 6.83 -27.26
N LEU A 268 -0.75 6.97 -26.93
CA LEU A 268 0.33 6.16 -27.50
C LEU A 268 0.24 4.70 -27.06
N GLY A 269 -0.07 4.42 -25.80
CA GLY A 269 -0.12 3.07 -25.23
C GLY A 269 -1.33 2.23 -25.68
N GLY A 270 -2.26 2.79 -26.45
CA GLY A 270 -3.45 2.08 -26.93
C GLY A 270 -4.35 1.58 -25.80
N GLY A 271 -4.38 2.27 -24.66
CA GLY A 271 -5.09 1.86 -23.44
C GLY A 271 -4.51 0.63 -22.72
N ALA A 272 -3.43 0.03 -23.23
CA ALA A 272 -2.77 -1.13 -22.63
C ALA A 272 -1.46 -0.71 -21.96
N GLY A 273 -1.54 -0.24 -20.72
CA GLY A 273 -0.41 0.15 -19.87
C GLY A 273 0.81 -0.73 -20.11
N THR A 274 1.89 -0.11 -20.58
CA THR A 274 3.17 -0.79 -20.79
C THR A 274 3.78 -1.01 -19.41
N LEU A 275 3.90 -2.28 -19.00
CA LEU A 275 4.43 -2.76 -17.72
C LEU A 275 3.56 -2.51 -16.48
N SER A 276 2.52 -3.33 -16.28
CA SER A 276 1.88 -3.45 -14.96
C SER A 276 1.53 -4.90 -14.63
N PRO A 277 2.03 -5.49 -13.53
CA PRO A 277 1.23 -6.35 -12.71
C PRO A 277 0.46 -5.47 -11.72
N ALA A 278 -0.79 -5.16 -12.06
CA ALA A 278 -1.90 -4.82 -11.17
C ALA A 278 -1.60 -3.91 -9.95
N ILE A 279 -1.82 -2.61 -10.11
CA ILE A 279 -2.47 -1.79 -9.07
C ILE A 279 -3.63 -1.07 -9.75
N ASP A 280 -4.83 -1.54 -9.44
CA ASP A 280 -6.11 -0.95 -9.83
C ASP A 280 -6.37 0.23 -8.88
N GLU A 281 -5.83 1.40 -9.21
CA GLU A 281 -6.22 2.68 -8.62
C GLU A 281 -6.50 3.69 -9.75
N LYS A 282 -7.79 3.95 -9.96
CA LYS A 282 -8.27 5.01 -10.87
C LYS A 282 -7.60 6.35 -10.52
N PRO A 283 -7.15 7.15 -11.50
CA PRO A 283 -6.68 8.50 -11.23
C PRO A 283 -7.84 9.35 -10.71
N LYS A 284 -7.70 9.94 -9.51
CA LYS A 284 -8.56 11.03 -9.05
C LYS A 284 -8.12 12.30 -9.76
N GLU A 285 -9.07 12.94 -10.45
CA GLU A 285 -8.98 14.29 -11.02
C GLU A 285 -8.28 15.26 -10.05
N LEU A 286 -7.21 15.90 -10.54
CA LEU A 286 -6.52 16.97 -9.83
C LEU A 286 -7.14 18.30 -10.27
N THR A 287 -8.35 18.58 -9.82
CA THR A 287 -8.99 19.88 -10.08
C THR A 287 -8.49 20.93 -9.08
N THR A 288 -7.67 21.84 -9.61
CA THR A 288 -7.67 23.29 -9.32
C THR A 288 -7.94 23.71 -7.87
N THR A 289 -6.86 24.19 -7.24
CA THR A 289 -6.82 25.05 -6.06
C THR A 289 -7.71 26.30 -6.22
N LYS A 290 -9.00 26.14 -5.91
CA LYS A 290 -9.92 27.17 -5.38
C LYS A 290 -11.17 26.44 -4.89
N THR A 291 -11.31 26.31 -3.56
CA THR A 291 -12.37 25.56 -2.85
C THR A 291 -12.45 24.07 -3.23
N MET A 292 -11.66 23.21 -2.56
CA MET A 292 -12.02 21.79 -2.48
C MET A 292 -13.50 21.70 -2.08
N SER A 293 -14.35 21.12 -2.94
CA SER A 293 -15.74 20.88 -2.57
C SER A 293 -15.75 20.06 -1.28
N LEU A 294 -16.64 20.42 -0.34
CA LEU A 294 -16.77 19.75 0.96
C LEU A 294 -16.86 18.22 0.80
N ILE A 295 -17.51 17.75 -0.27
CA ILE A 295 -17.68 16.35 -0.63
C ILE A 295 -16.33 15.65 -0.87
N ASN A 296 -15.40 16.26 -1.59
CA ASN A 296 -14.10 15.65 -1.87
C ASN A 296 -13.24 15.55 -0.62
N ARG A 297 -13.30 16.55 0.28
CA ARG A 297 -12.64 16.47 1.60
C ARG A 297 -13.21 15.36 2.46
N VAL A 298 -14.54 15.24 2.53
CA VAL A 298 -15.21 14.17 3.28
C VAL A 298 -14.86 12.80 2.71
N ARG A 299 -14.83 12.66 1.38
CA ARG A 299 -14.42 11.42 0.70
C ARG A 299 -12.97 11.07 1.00
N ASP A 300 -12.06 12.04 0.96
CA ASP A 300 -10.65 11.83 1.29
C ASP A 300 -10.50 11.38 2.75
N LEU A 301 -11.07 12.14 3.69
CA LEU A 301 -11.14 11.80 5.12
C LEU A 301 -11.73 10.40 5.38
N ALA A 302 -12.72 9.98 4.60
CA ALA A 302 -13.39 8.70 4.75
C ALA A 302 -12.60 7.52 4.15
N THR A 303 -11.79 7.74 3.11
CA THR A 303 -11.21 6.65 2.29
C THR A 303 -9.69 6.55 2.30
N ASN A 304 -8.98 7.65 2.59
CA ASN A 304 -7.51 7.69 2.58
C ASN A 304 -6.93 7.18 3.91
N ASP A 305 -6.26 6.02 3.88
CA ASP A 305 -5.76 5.33 5.08
C ASP A 305 -4.67 6.12 5.83
N GLU A 306 -4.03 7.12 5.21
CA GLU A 306 -3.08 8.02 5.88
C GLU A 306 -3.72 8.76 7.07
N HIS A 307 -5.00 9.10 6.97
CA HIS A 307 -5.71 9.79 8.05
C HIS A 307 -5.88 8.94 9.31
N THR A 308 -5.80 7.62 9.19
CA THR A 308 -5.88 6.73 10.37
C THR A 308 -4.80 7.03 11.41
N ARG A 309 -3.64 7.56 11.00
CA ARG A 309 -2.51 7.88 11.90
C ARG A 309 -2.88 8.90 12.99
N TRP A 310 -3.63 9.94 12.63
CA TRP A 310 -4.08 10.97 13.58
C TRP A 310 -5.49 10.67 14.13
N MET A 311 -6.35 9.99 13.36
CA MET A 311 -7.70 9.62 13.82
C MET A 311 -7.66 8.64 14.99
N ILE A 312 -6.76 7.65 14.97
CA ILE A 312 -6.70 6.61 16.02
C ILE A 312 -6.51 7.19 17.44
N PRO A 313 -5.49 8.01 17.74
CA PRO A 313 -5.33 8.56 19.08
C PRO A 313 -6.51 9.46 19.48
N LEU A 314 -7.07 10.24 18.54
CA LEU A 314 -8.23 11.08 18.79
C LEU A 314 -9.47 10.25 19.16
N LEU A 315 -9.78 9.22 18.37
CA LEU A 315 -10.93 8.34 18.59
C LEU A 315 -10.80 7.59 19.92
N LEU A 316 -9.60 7.15 20.31
CA LEU A 316 -9.37 6.52 21.61
C LEU A 316 -9.66 7.47 22.79
N VAL A 317 -9.26 8.75 22.69
CA VAL A 317 -9.55 9.75 23.73
C VAL A 317 -11.05 10.05 23.79
N VAL A 318 -11.70 10.25 22.64
CA VAL A 318 -13.15 10.48 22.56
C VAL A 318 -13.93 9.30 23.16
N ASP A 319 -13.54 8.08 22.82
CA ASP A 319 -14.25 6.88 23.28
C ASP A 319 -13.97 6.59 24.76
N ALA A 320 -12.80 6.95 25.28
CA ALA A 320 -12.52 6.90 26.71
C ALA A 320 -13.45 7.83 27.51
N ALA A 321 -13.70 9.05 27.00
CA ALA A 321 -14.69 9.95 27.59
C ALA A 321 -16.11 9.38 27.50
N LEU A 322 -16.48 8.81 26.34
CA LEU A 322 -17.77 8.14 26.16
C LEU A 322 -17.95 6.97 27.13
N CYS A 323 -16.92 6.16 27.35
CA CYS A 323 -16.92 5.08 28.35
C CYS A 323 -17.25 5.60 29.75
N GLY A 324 -16.63 6.71 30.16
CA GLY A 324 -16.92 7.36 31.45
C GLY A 324 -18.39 7.81 31.55
N VAL A 325 -18.90 8.48 30.51
CA VAL A 325 -20.31 8.91 30.44
C VAL A 325 -21.27 7.71 30.49
N VAL A 326 -20.97 6.64 29.76
CA VAL A 326 -21.81 5.43 29.74
C VAL A 326 -21.86 4.77 31.11
N ILE A 327 -20.72 4.63 31.81
CA ILE A 327 -20.68 4.04 33.16
C ILE A 327 -21.48 4.89 34.16
N GLU A 328 -21.40 6.22 34.07
CA GLU A 328 -22.08 7.09 35.00
C GLU A 328 -23.60 7.19 34.73
N LYS A 329 -24.00 7.20 33.46
CA LYS A 329 -25.40 7.51 33.07
C LYS A 329 -26.25 6.28 32.76
N ILE A 330 -25.65 5.14 32.42
CA ILE A 330 -26.39 3.93 32.01
C ILE A 330 -26.28 2.86 33.09
N PRO A 331 -27.40 2.36 33.65
CA PRO A 331 -27.38 1.32 34.66
C PRO A 331 -26.67 0.05 34.20
N TYR A 332 -25.86 -0.52 35.10
CA TYR A 332 -25.30 -1.87 34.96
C TYR A 332 -26.44 -2.90 34.80
N THR A 333 -26.22 -3.90 33.93
CA THR A 333 -27.15 -5.01 33.72
C THR A 333 -26.50 -6.32 34.12
N GLU A 334 -26.88 -6.86 35.27
CA GLU A 334 -26.43 -8.17 35.73
C GLU A 334 -26.92 -9.27 34.80
N ILE A 335 -26.00 -10.15 34.38
CA ILE A 335 -26.31 -11.35 33.60
C ILE A 335 -25.45 -12.49 34.11
N ASP A 336 -24.12 -12.36 34.08
CA ASP A 336 -23.20 -13.44 34.44
C ASP A 336 -22.12 -13.05 35.48
N TRP A 337 -21.98 -11.77 35.83
CA TRP A 337 -20.90 -11.31 36.70
C TRP A 337 -20.98 -11.99 38.06
N THR A 338 -22.17 -12.01 38.65
CA THR A 338 -22.42 -12.69 39.92
C THR A 338 -22.08 -14.18 39.82
N THR A 339 -22.46 -14.86 38.74
CA THR A 339 -22.12 -16.27 38.49
C THR A 339 -20.61 -16.48 38.41
N TYR A 340 -19.87 -15.61 37.71
CA TYR A 340 -18.42 -15.68 37.64
C TYR A 340 -17.79 -15.58 39.04
N MET A 341 -18.25 -14.62 39.86
CA MET A 341 -17.75 -14.45 41.24
C MET A 341 -18.05 -15.67 42.12
N GLN A 342 -19.25 -16.24 42.00
CA GLN A 342 -19.63 -17.47 42.70
C GLN A 342 -18.74 -18.66 42.32
N HIS A 343 -18.46 -18.84 41.02
CA HIS A 343 -17.54 -19.88 40.55
C HIS A 343 -16.15 -19.70 41.16
N ILE A 344 -15.63 -18.47 41.17
CA ILE A 344 -14.33 -18.17 41.77
C ILE A 344 -14.34 -18.41 43.28
N ALA A 345 -15.40 -18.04 43.99
CA ALA A 345 -15.52 -18.29 45.42
C ALA A 345 -15.44 -19.79 45.76
N LEU A 346 -16.12 -20.65 44.99
CA LEU A 346 -16.02 -22.11 45.13
C LEU A 346 -14.58 -22.62 44.89
N ILE A 347 -13.91 -22.08 43.86
CA ILE A 347 -12.52 -22.44 43.56
C ILE A 347 -11.56 -21.96 44.66
N ILE A 348 -11.76 -20.76 45.21
CA ILE A 348 -10.95 -20.25 46.33
C ILE A 348 -11.13 -21.16 47.56
N LYS A 349 -12.35 -21.65 47.82
CA LYS A 349 -12.66 -22.62 48.90
C LYS A 349 -12.07 -24.02 48.69
N GLY A 350 -11.49 -24.30 47.52
CA GLY A 350 -10.78 -25.56 47.27
C GLY A 350 -11.44 -26.48 46.25
N GLU A 351 -12.62 -26.15 45.71
CA GLU A 351 -13.26 -26.98 44.68
C GLU A 351 -12.43 -26.96 43.38
N ARG A 352 -12.21 -28.13 42.80
CA ARG A 352 -11.43 -28.34 41.56
C ARG A 352 -12.19 -29.17 40.53
N ASP A 353 -13.31 -29.77 40.90
CA ASP A 353 -14.18 -30.52 40.02
C ASP A 353 -15.18 -29.58 39.34
N TYR A 354 -15.00 -29.32 38.05
CA TYR A 354 -15.87 -28.46 37.23
C TYR A 354 -17.35 -28.88 37.25
N THR A 355 -17.65 -30.15 37.50
CA THR A 355 -19.06 -30.61 37.61
C THR A 355 -19.77 -30.08 38.86
N LYS A 356 -19.01 -29.66 39.88
CA LYS A 356 -19.52 -29.13 41.15
C LYS A 356 -19.45 -27.61 41.25
N ILE A 357 -18.79 -26.95 40.28
CA ILE A 357 -18.66 -25.50 40.25
C ILE A 357 -19.86 -24.94 39.47
N THR A 358 -20.86 -24.45 40.20
CA THR A 358 -22.07 -23.84 39.64
C THR A 358 -22.39 -22.51 40.30
N GLY A 359 -23.05 -21.63 39.55
CA GLY A 359 -23.56 -20.35 40.03
C GLY A 359 -25.00 -20.15 39.58
N SER A 360 -25.55 -18.97 39.85
CA SER A 360 -26.97 -18.65 39.65
C SER A 360 -27.43 -18.80 38.19
N THR A 361 -26.57 -18.54 37.21
CA THR A 361 -26.91 -18.67 35.79
C THR A 361 -26.42 -19.96 35.12
N GLY A 362 -25.66 -20.79 35.83
CA GLY A 362 -25.23 -22.10 35.33
C GLY A 362 -23.86 -22.59 35.84
N PRO A 363 -23.39 -23.73 35.29
CA PRO A 363 -22.11 -24.32 35.66
C PRO A 363 -20.91 -23.52 35.14
N LEU A 364 -19.72 -23.76 35.69
CA LEU A 364 -18.46 -23.26 35.12
C LEU A 364 -18.10 -24.06 33.88
N VAL A 365 -17.83 -23.33 32.81
CA VAL A 365 -17.66 -23.88 31.47
C VAL A 365 -16.53 -23.22 30.67
N TYR A 366 -15.76 -22.37 31.34
CA TYR A 366 -14.66 -21.63 30.73
C TYR A 366 -13.33 -22.29 31.07
N PRO A 367 -12.35 -22.30 30.15
CA PRO A 367 -11.06 -22.91 30.44
C PRO A 367 -10.25 -22.10 31.46
N GLY A 368 -9.08 -22.62 31.81
CA GLY A 368 -8.35 -22.21 33.02
C GLY A 368 -7.98 -20.73 33.08
N ALA A 369 -7.69 -20.06 31.97
CA ALA A 369 -7.28 -18.65 32.01
C ALA A 369 -8.42 -17.73 32.50
N HIS A 370 -9.68 -18.08 32.22
CA HIS A 370 -10.83 -17.42 32.85
C HIS A 370 -10.71 -17.43 34.38
N VAL A 371 -10.41 -18.60 34.96
CA VAL A 371 -10.28 -18.74 36.42
C VAL A 371 -9.14 -17.88 36.96
N TRP A 372 -8.00 -17.84 36.27
CA TRP A 372 -6.86 -17.02 36.70
C TRP A 372 -7.17 -15.52 36.67
N ILE A 373 -7.79 -15.04 35.60
CA ILE A 373 -8.20 -13.63 35.45
C ILE A 373 -9.25 -13.27 36.52
N TYR A 374 -10.29 -14.07 36.63
CA TYR A 374 -11.41 -13.77 37.52
C TYR A 374 -11.05 -13.94 39.00
N LYS A 375 -10.03 -14.72 39.36
CA LYS A 375 -9.42 -14.68 40.71
C LYS A 375 -8.83 -13.30 41.04
N GLN A 376 -8.16 -12.65 40.08
CA GLN A 376 -7.64 -11.30 40.30
C GLN A 376 -8.79 -10.29 40.38
N LEU A 377 -9.78 -10.39 39.49
CA LEU A 377 -10.98 -9.55 39.53
C LEU A 377 -11.72 -9.68 40.87
N PHE A 378 -11.95 -10.90 41.34
CA PHE A 378 -12.58 -11.19 42.64
C PHE A 378 -11.85 -10.48 43.79
N LYS A 379 -10.51 -10.55 43.80
CA LYS A 379 -9.69 -9.87 44.82
C LYS A 379 -9.80 -8.34 44.75
N ILE A 380 -9.71 -7.76 43.55
CA ILE A 380 -9.65 -6.29 43.41
C ILE A 380 -11.02 -5.61 43.47
N THR A 381 -12.12 -6.34 43.26
CA THR A 381 -13.51 -5.83 43.25
C THR A 381 -14.30 -6.18 44.51
N ASP A 382 -13.61 -6.48 45.61
CA ASP A 382 -14.24 -6.84 46.89
C ASP A 382 -15.23 -8.01 46.74
N GLU A 383 -14.73 -9.14 46.23
CA GLU A 383 -15.50 -10.35 45.94
C GLU A 383 -16.56 -10.16 44.85
N GLY A 384 -16.40 -9.12 44.03
CA GLY A 384 -17.34 -8.74 42.97
C GLY A 384 -18.45 -7.79 43.39
N ARG A 385 -18.43 -7.29 44.64
CA ARG A 385 -19.42 -6.33 45.16
C ARG A 385 -19.20 -4.92 44.63
N ASP A 386 -17.96 -4.53 44.35
CA ASP A 386 -17.63 -3.24 43.73
C ASP A 386 -17.79 -3.33 42.20
N ILE A 387 -19.05 -3.26 41.76
CA ILE A 387 -19.42 -3.30 40.35
C ILE A 387 -18.82 -2.12 39.59
N GLN A 388 -18.81 -0.91 40.18
CA GLN A 388 -18.30 0.27 39.50
C GLN A 388 -16.81 0.12 39.16
N ARG A 389 -16.01 -0.42 40.09
CA ARG A 389 -14.61 -0.75 39.83
C ARG A 389 -14.46 -1.83 38.76
N ALA A 390 -15.33 -2.84 38.74
CA ALA A 390 -15.36 -3.81 37.66
C ALA A 390 -15.61 -3.11 36.31
N GLN A 391 -16.60 -2.21 36.21
CA GLN A 391 -16.89 -1.48 34.98
C GLN A 391 -15.70 -0.65 34.49
N TYR A 392 -14.96 0.01 35.39
CA TYR A 392 -13.73 0.73 35.01
C TYR A 392 -12.62 -0.20 34.51
N ILE A 393 -12.43 -1.37 35.14
CA ILE A 393 -11.46 -2.37 34.65
C ILE A 393 -11.86 -2.84 33.25
N PHE A 394 -13.14 -3.15 33.02
CA PHE A 394 -13.62 -3.57 31.72
C PHE A 394 -13.56 -2.45 30.67
N ALA A 395 -13.68 -1.17 31.07
CA ALA A 395 -13.43 -0.04 30.20
C ALA A 395 -11.96 0.04 29.76
N LEU A 396 -11.01 -0.23 30.66
CA LEU A 396 -9.58 -0.32 30.29
C LEU A 396 -9.31 -1.49 29.34
N VAL A 397 -9.92 -2.65 29.61
CA VAL A 397 -9.84 -3.83 28.73
C VAL A 397 -10.44 -3.52 27.35
N TYR A 398 -11.56 -2.79 27.31
CA TYR A 398 -12.19 -2.32 26.07
C TYR A 398 -11.27 -1.39 25.28
N LEU A 399 -10.75 -0.34 25.91
CA LEU A 399 -9.87 0.64 25.24
C LEU A 399 -8.57 -0.02 24.75
N GLY A 400 -7.98 -0.93 25.53
CA GLY A 400 -6.82 -1.71 25.11
C GLY A 400 -7.12 -2.63 23.92
N THR A 401 -8.28 -3.30 23.94
CA THR A 401 -8.74 -4.13 22.82
C THR A 401 -8.98 -3.29 21.57
N LEU A 402 -9.66 -2.15 21.71
CA LEU A 402 -9.94 -1.22 20.62
C LEU A 402 -8.65 -0.67 20.02
N ALA A 403 -7.66 -0.31 20.83
CA ALA A 403 -6.36 0.15 20.36
C ALA A 403 -5.65 -0.93 19.52
N LEU A 404 -5.69 -2.21 19.95
CA LEU A 404 -5.15 -3.32 19.17
C LEU A 404 -5.92 -3.52 17.86
N VAL A 405 -7.25 -3.48 17.88
CA VAL A 405 -8.11 -3.56 16.69
C VAL A 405 -7.74 -2.45 15.70
N PHE A 406 -7.63 -1.21 16.16
CA PHE A 406 -7.23 -0.06 15.35
C PHE A 406 -5.85 -0.24 14.72
N GLN A 407 -4.86 -0.73 15.47
CA GLN A 407 -3.53 -1.00 14.91
C GLN A 407 -3.56 -2.13 13.88
N CYS A 408 -4.35 -3.18 14.12
CA CYS A 408 -4.53 -4.28 13.16
C CYS A 408 -5.20 -3.81 11.86
N TYR A 409 -6.23 -2.97 11.97
CA TYR A 409 -6.96 -2.42 10.84
C TYR A 409 -6.12 -1.43 10.04
N ARG A 410 -5.33 -0.58 10.72
CA ARG A 410 -4.37 0.32 10.06
C ARG A 410 -3.32 -0.46 9.27
N LYS A 411 -2.74 -1.52 9.85
CA LYS A 411 -1.77 -2.36 9.13
C LYS A 411 -2.40 -3.08 7.92
N ALA A 412 -3.69 -3.40 8.00
CA ALA A 412 -4.47 -3.99 6.92
C ALA A 412 -5.04 -2.95 5.92
N ARG A 413 -4.68 -1.66 6.05
CA ARG A 413 -5.17 -0.54 5.21
C ARG A 413 -6.70 -0.47 5.10
N VAL A 414 -7.39 -0.71 6.22
CA VAL A 414 -8.85 -0.55 6.29
C VAL A 414 -9.20 0.93 6.12
N PRO A 415 -10.21 1.29 5.29
CA PRO A 415 -10.61 2.67 5.09
C PRO A 415 -10.98 3.40 6.39
N PRO A 416 -10.59 4.69 6.57
CA PRO A 416 -10.81 5.43 7.81
C PRO A 416 -12.27 5.51 8.28
N TYR A 417 -13.26 5.49 7.38
CA TYR A 417 -14.68 5.57 7.77
C TYR A 417 -15.13 4.44 8.70
N VAL A 418 -14.41 3.31 8.72
CA VAL A 418 -14.71 2.16 9.59
C VAL A 418 -14.39 2.47 11.06
N PHE A 419 -13.39 3.31 11.34
CA PHE A 419 -12.88 3.53 12.71
C PHE A 419 -13.90 4.25 13.60
N PRO A 420 -14.57 5.34 13.16
CA PRO A 420 -15.65 5.95 13.92
C PRO A 420 -16.83 5.00 14.18
N LEU A 421 -17.16 4.11 13.23
CA LEU A 421 -18.27 3.15 13.41
C LEU A 421 -18.00 2.16 14.55
N LEU A 422 -16.75 1.84 14.85
CA LEU A 422 -16.38 0.96 15.97
C LEU A 422 -16.71 1.61 17.32
N ILE A 423 -16.36 2.89 17.51
CA ILE A 423 -16.64 3.63 18.76
C ILE A 423 -18.14 3.97 18.92
N LEU A 424 -18.89 4.07 17.82
CA LEU A 424 -20.33 4.28 17.87
C LEU A 424 -21.12 3.00 18.21
N SER A 425 -20.45 1.85 18.37
CA SER A 425 -21.12 0.59 18.64
C SER A 425 -21.63 0.51 20.08
N LYS A 426 -22.93 0.74 20.25
CA LYS A 426 -23.65 0.52 21.52
C LYS A 426 -23.47 -0.90 22.05
N ARG A 427 -23.37 -1.90 21.15
CA ARG A 427 -23.23 -3.31 21.54
C ARG A 427 -21.88 -3.59 22.20
N LEU A 428 -20.79 -3.00 21.68
CA LEU A 428 -19.46 -3.15 22.29
C LEU A 428 -19.45 -2.56 23.70
N HIS A 429 -19.92 -1.32 23.84
CA HIS A 429 -20.04 -0.66 25.14
C HIS A 429 -20.86 -1.49 26.13
N SER A 430 -21.99 -2.02 25.68
CA SER A 430 -22.88 -2.79 26.53
C SER A 430 -22.30 -4.16 26.93
N ILE A 431 -21.52 -4.81 26.08
CA ILE A 431 -20.86 -6.10 26.40
C ILE A 431 -19.72 -5.90 27.38
N PHE A 432 -18.85 -4.92 27.13
CA PHE A 432 -17.68 -4.67 27.97
C PHE A 432 -18.07 -3.98 29.28
N LEU A 433 -18.67 -2.79 29.22
CA LEU A 433 -18.81 -1.90 30.38
C LEU A 433 -20.06 -2.17 31.21
N LEU A 434 -21.16 -2.60 30.60
CA LEU A 434 -22.46 -2.71 31.29
C LEU A 434 -22.83 -4.15 31.68
N ARG A 435 -22.09 -5.16 31.19
CA ARG A 435 -22.33 -6.58 31.48
C ARG A 435 -21.09 -7.31 32.00
N CYS A 436 -19.89 -6.79 31.76
CA CYS A 436 -18.62 -7.36 32.22
C CYS A 436 -18.43 -8.83 31.79
N PHE A 437 -18.73 -9.13 30.52
CA PHE A 437 -18.68 -10.49 29.98
C PHE A 437 -17.26 -11.04 29.80
N ASN A 438 -17.10 -12.34 30.02
CA ASN A 438 -15.82 -13.04 29.85
C ASN A 438 -15.23 -12.91 28.42
N ASP A 439 -16.10 -12.76 27.42
CA ASP A 439 -15.75 -12.55 26.01
C ASP A 439 -14.74 -11.42 25.79
N CYS A 440 -14.76 -10.38 26.64
CA CYS A 440 -13.87 -9.23 26.55
C CYS A 440 -12.38 -9.62 26.61
N PHE A 441 -12.02 -10.53 27.52
CA PHE A 441 -10.64 -11.01 27.65
C PHE A 441 -10.25 -11.97 26.54
N ALA A 442 -11.22 -12.77 26.03
CA ALA A 442 -10.97 -13.65 24.89
C ALA A 442 -10.67 -12.84 23.62
N VAL A 443 -11.45 -11.81 23.34
CA VAL A 443 -11.26 -10.92 22.18
C VAL A 443 -9.97 -10.11 22.32
N LEU A 444 -9.62 -9.64 23.53
CA LEU A 444 -8.32 -9.02 23.80
C LEU A 444 -7.16 -9.95 23.42
N GLY A 445 -7.20 -11.21 23.87
CA GLY A 445 -6.18 -12.21 23.54
C GLY A 445 -6.07 -12.47 22.03
N LEU A 446 -7.20 -12.56 21.32
CA LEU A 446 -7.23 -12.72 19.86
C LEU A 446 -6.57 -11.54 19.14
N PHE A 447 -6.97 -10.30 19.44
CA PHE A 447 -6.42 -9.14 18.74
C PHE A 447 -4.97 -8.85 19.13
N ALA A 448 -4.56 -9.18 20.36
CA ALA A 448 -3.15 -9.13 20.75
C ALA A 448 -2.32 -10.14 19.96
N ALA A 449 -2.83 -11.35 19.73
CA ALA A 449 -2.19 -12.34 18.87
C ALA A 449 -2.05 -11.87 17.42
N LEU A 450 -3.13 -11.35 16.83
CA LEU A 450 -3.11 -10.80 15.47
C LEU A 450 -2.11 -9.65 15.32
N PHE A 451 -2.06 -8.75 16.31
CA PHE A 451 -1.11 -7.65 16.35
C PHE A 451 0.34 -8.13 16.33
N CYS A 452 0.65 -9.19 17.07
CA CYS A 452 1.97 -9.84 17.09
C CYS A 452 2.28 -10.55 15.77
N TYR A 453 1.33 -11.30 15.19
CA TYR A 453 1.52 -11.97 13.90
C TYR A 453 1.81 -10.98 12.77
N GLN A 454 1.12 -9.83 12.73
CA GLN A 454 1.37 -8.76 11.76
C GLN A 454 2.75 -8.10 11.90
N ARG A 455 3.47 -8.33 13.00
CA ARG A 455 4.83 -7.83 13.28
C ARG A 455 5.88 -8.93 13.27
N ASP A 456 5.55 -10.08 12.70
CA ASP A 456 6.39 -11.28 12.66
C ASP A 456 6.85 -11.78 14.06
N GLN A 457 6.11 -11.43 15.13
CA GLN A 457 6.32 -11.93 16.49
C GLN A 457 5.46 -13.18 16.77
N TRP A 458 5.67 -14.24 15.97
CA TRP A 458 4.78 -15.40 15.92
C TRP A 458 4.70 -16.19 17.23
N HIS A 459 5.83 -16.35 17.95
CA HIS A 459 5.87 -17.08 19.22
C HIS A 459 4.99 -16.42 20.28
N VAL A 460 5.17 -15.11 20.47
CA VAL A 460 4.36 -14.29 21.38
C VAL A 460 2.89 -14.30 20.94
N GLY A 461 2.65 -14.19 19.63
CA GLY A 461 1.30 -14.28 19.06
C GLY A 461 0.59 -15.58 19.43
N SER A 462 1.25 -16.73 19.29
CA SER A 462 0.67 -18.04 19.63
C SER A 462 0.43 -18.22 21.12
N PHE A 463 1.31 -17.69 21.97
CA PHE A 463 1.07 -17.66 23.41
C PHE A 463 -0.16 -16.81 23.78
N LEU A 464 -0.30 -15.61 23.21
CA LEU A 464 -1.45 -14.73 23.45
C LEU A 464 -2.76 -15.32 22.91
N PHE A 465 -2.71 -15.95 21.73
CA PHE A 465 -3.85 -16.68 21.17
C PHE A 465 -4.27 -17.82 22.08
N ALA A 466 -3.32 -18.64 22.54
CA ALA A 466 -3.59 -19.74 23.45
C ALA A 466 -4.14 -19.24 24.80
N THR A 467 -3.67 -18.09 25.28
CA THR A 467 -4.23 -17.43 26.47
C THR A 467 -5.70 -17.06 26.26
N GLY A 468 -6.03 -16.39 25.15
CA GLY A 468 -7.42 -16.09 24.80
C GLY A 468 -8.29 -17.35 24.63
N LEU A 469 -7.77 -18.39 23.99
CA LEU A 469 -8.42 -19.69 23.85
C LEU A 469 -8.76 -20.30 25.21
N ASN A 470 -7.86 -20.11 26.19
CA ASN A 470 -8.08 -20.57 27.56
C ASN A 470 -8.98 -19.63 28.39
N VAL A 471 -9.41 -18.49 27.86
CA VAL A 471 -10.49 -17.67 28.41
C VAL A 471 -11.84 -18.18 27.89
N LYS A 472 -11.94 -18.43 26.57
CA LYS A 472 -13.15 -18.95 25.94
C LYS A 472 -12.81 -19.80 24.71
N MET A 473 -13.33 -21.03 24.68
CA MET A 473 -13.06 -22.01 23.61
C MET A 473 -13.52 -21.56 22.22
N SER A 474 -14.34 -20.50 22.11
CA SER A 474 -14.76 -19.93 20.83
C SER A 474 -13.59 -19.46 19.96
N LEU A 475 -12.41 -19.24 20.53
CA LEU A 475 -11.19 -18.98 19.76
C LEU A 475 -10.62 -20.20 19.03
N LEU A 476 -11.24 -21.38 19.13
CA LEU A 476 -10.99 -22.46 18.17
C LEU A 476 -11.47 -22.12 16.76
N LEU A 477 -12.45 -21.22 16.60
CA LEU A 477 -13.01 -20.84 15.30
C LEU A 477 -12.00 -20.23 14.31
N PRO A 478 -11.09 -19.31 14.70
CA PRO A 478 -10.03 -18.83 13.81
C PRO A 478 -8.85 -19.79 13.63
N LEU A 479 -8.76 -20.88 14.41
CA LEU A 479 -7.61 -21.80 14.40
C LEU A 479 -7.31 -22.39 13.00
N PRO A 480 -8.28 -22.81 12.17
CA PRO A 480 -8.00 -23.30 10.82
C PRO A 480 -7.32 -22.27 9.93
N ALA A 481 -7.76 -21.01 9.98
CA ALA A 481 -7.15 -19.92 9.21
C ALA A 481 -5.72 -19.66 9.68
N MET A 482 -5.52 -19.61 11.00
CA MET A 482 -4.21 -19.40 11.61
C MET A 482 -3.22 -20.52 11.26
N GLY A 483 -3.64 -21.79 11.32
CA GLY A 483 -2.80 -22.93 10.97
C GLY A 483 -2.34 -22.88 9.51
N VAL A 484 -3.25 -22.56 8.59
CA VAL A 484 -2.92 -22.40 7.16
C VAL A 484 -1.92 -21.26 6.93
N LEU A 485 -2.11 -20.12 7.60
CA LEU A 485 -1.19 -18.98 7.52
C LEU A 485 0.18 -19.31 8.12
N MET A 486 0.24 -20.01 9.26
CA MET A 486 1.49 -20.44 9.90
C MET A 486 2.29 -21.38 9.00
N ILE A 487 1.64 -22.36 8.36
CA ILE A 487 2.32 -23.27 7.42
C ILE A 487 2.92 -22.48 6.26
N MET A 488 2.20 -21.51 5.70
CA MET A 488 2.71 -20.70 4.59
C MET A 488 3.81 -19.71 5.01
N LYS A 489 3.73 -19.15 6.22
CA LYS A 489 4.70 -18.16 6.70
C LYS A 489 5.97 -18.81 7.24
N LEU A 490 5.84 -19.91 7.98
CA LEU A 490 6.89 -20.45 8.83
C LEU A 490 7.36 -21.86 8.42
N GLY A 491 6.58 -22.55 7.57
CA GLY A 491 6.82 -23.96 7.24
C GLY A 491 6.16 -24.91 8.25
N SER A 492 6.06 -26.19 7.89
CA SER A 492 5.33 -27.19 8.69
C SER A 492 6.03 -27.56 10.00
N ARG A 493 7.37 -27.54 10.04
CA ARG A 493 8.14 -27.80 11.26
C ARG A 493 7.88 -26.73 12.31
N GLU A 494 8.03 -25.47 11.94
CA GLU A 494 7.81 -24.36 12.86
C GLU A 494 6.32 -24.19 13.22
N ALA A 495 5.40 -24.47 12.28
CA ALA A 495 3.98 -24.54 12.60
C ALA A 495 3.66 -25.59 13.69
N MET A 496 4.41 -26.71 13.74
CA MET A 496 4.30 -27.69 14.82
C MET A 496 4.78 -27.11 16.17
N THR A 497 5.87 -26.32 16.17
CA THR A 497 6.31 -25.57 17.36
C THR A 497 5.18 -24.70 17.91
N HIS A 498 4.45 -23.99 17.04
CA HIS A 498 3.29 -23.19 17.45
C HIS A 498 2.12 -24.02 17.99
N ALA A 499 1.85 -25.18 17.40
CA ALA A 499 0.85 -26.11 17.95
C ALA A 499 1.24 -26.58 19.36
N MET A 500 2.54 -26.84 19.60
CA MET A 500 3.06 -27.19 20.92
C MET A 500 2.94 -26.04 21.92
N ILE A 501 3.18 -24.79 21.52
CA ILE A 501 2.96 -23.61 22.37
C ILE A 501 1.49 -23.54 22.82
N ILE A 502 0.54 -23.74 21.89
CA ILE A 502 -0.89 -23.72 22.21
C ILE A 502 -1.25 -24.84 23.20
N PHE A 503 -0.74 -26.05 22.96
CA PHE A 503 -0.95 -27.20 23.84
C PHE A 503 -0.37 -26.96 25.24
N GLN A 504 0.90 -26.59 25.34
CA GLN A 504 1.59 -26.34 26.62
C GLN A 504 0.92 -25.22 27.42
N THR A 505 0.51 -24.13 26.76
CA THR A 505 -0.19 -23.02 27.41
C THR A 505 -1.57 -23.47 27.94
N THR A 506 -2.28 -24.32 27.20
CA THR A 506 -3.56 -24.90 27.63
C THR A 506 -3.40 -25.81 28.85
N VAL A 507 -2.37 -26.66 28.86
CA VAL A 507 -2.02 -27.49 30.02
C VAL A 507 -1.64 -26.62 31.22
N LEU A 508 -0.85 -25.56 31.01
CA LEU A 508 -0.43 -24.64 32.08
C LEU A 508 -1.63 -23.99 32.77
N PHE A 509 -2.57 -23.42 32.02
CA PHE A 509 -3.77 -22.81 32.59
C PHE A 509 -4.70 -23.84 33.25
N GLY A 510 -4.79 -25.06 32.70
CA GLY A 510 -5.57 -26.17 33.25
C GLY A 510 -4.93 -26.88 34.45
N TYR A 511 -3.64 -26.66 34.73
CA TYR A 511 -2.87 -27.39 35.75
C TYR A 511 -3.50 -27.42 37.16
N PRO A 512 -4.15 -26.34 37.66
CA PRO A 512 -4.85 -26.38 38.95
C PRO A 512 -5.91 -27.48 39.05
N PHE A 513 -6.47 -27.92 37.91
CA PHE A 513 -7.55 -28.90 37.81
C PHE A 513 -7.07 -30.31 37.44
N ARG A 514 -5.75 -30.56 37.44
CA ARG A 514 -5.15 -31.85 37.03
C ARG A 514 -5.73 -33.09 37.73
N LYS A 515 -6.14 -32.97 39.01
CA LYS A 515 -6.75 -34.08 39.78
C LYS A 515 -8.17 -34.42 39.31
N ALA A 516 -8.85 -33.48 38.65
CA ALA A 516 -10.18 -33.63 38.07
C ALA A 516 -10.15 -33.32 36.56
N ALA A 517 -9.07 -33.74 35.87
CA ALA A 517 -8.81 -33.35 34.48
C ALA A 517 -9.96 -33.72 33.53
N PHE A 518 -10.57 -34.90 33.68
CA PHE A 518 -11.72 -35.31 32.86
C PHE A 518 -12.92 -34.37 33.03
N SER A 519 -13.20 -33.95 34.26
CA SER A 519 -14.25 -32.97 34.57
C SER A 519 -13.91 -31.60 33.95
N TYR A 520 -12.66 -31.14 34.11
CA TYR A 520 -12.18 -29.89 33.52
C TYR A 520 -12.33 -29.87 31.99
N PHE A 521 -11.66 -30.79 31.28
CA PHE A 521 -11.68 -30.79 29.82
C PHE A 521 -13.08 -31.07 29.27
N GLY A 522 -13.85 -31.95 29.92
CA GLY A 522 -15.23 -32.26 29.52
C GLY A 522 -16.20 -31.10 29.66
N ARG A 523 -15.94 -30.11 30.51
CA ARG A 523 -16.79 -28.91 30.71
C ARG A 523 -16.25 -27.67 30.02
N ALA A 524 -14.93 -27.46 30.06
CA ALA A 524 -14.26 -26.28 29.51
C ALA A 524 -14.18 -26.29 27.97
N PHE A 525 -14.11 -27.48 27.36
CA PHE A 525 -14.03 -27.69 25.91
C PHE A 525 -15.19 -28.57 25.41
N GLU A 526 -16.41 -28.30 25.91
CA GLU A 526 -17.61 -29.09 25.61
C GLU A 526 -18.23 -28.69 24.26
N LEU A 527 -17.98 -29.45 23.20
CA LEU A 527 -18.54 -29.21 21.86
C LEU A 527 -20.01 -29.63 21.70
N SER A 528 -20.53 -30.47 22.60
CA SER A 528 -21.92 -30.98 22.55
C SER A 528 -22.96 -30.01 23.12
N ARG A 529 -22.54 -28.90 23.74
CA ARG A 529 -23.47 -28.03 24.46
C ARG A 529 -24.42 -27.30 23.52
N GLN A 530 -25.71 -27.37 23.83
CA GLN A 530 -26.76 -26.62 23.15
C GLN A 530 -27.02 -25.29 23.84
N PHE A 531 -27.14 -24.20 23.07
CA PHE A 531 -27.62 -22.92 23.59
C PHE A 531 -29.09 -23.05 24.00
N THR A 532 -29.48 -22.38 25.08
CA THR A 532 -30.88 -22.32 25.50
C THR A 532 -31.61 -21.19 24.78
N TYR A 533 -32.82 -21.47 24.29
CA TYR A 533 -33.61 -20.50 23.53
C TYR A 533 -33.92 -19.22 24.31
N LYS A 534 -34.08 -19.30 25.64
CA LYS A 534 -34.28 -18.13 26.49
C LYS A 534 -33.14 -17.10 26.45
N TRP A 535 -31.92 -17.51 26.12
CA TRP A 535 -30.74 -16.63 26.09
C TRP A 535 -30.31 -16.23 24.67
N THR A 536 -30.99 -16.72 23.63
CA THR A 536 -30.63 -16.35 22.26
C THR A 536 -31.13 -14.96 21.91
N VAL A 537 -30.19 -14.08 21.55
CA VAL A 537 -30.51 -12.74 21.05
C VAL A 537 -30.54 -12.75 19.52
N ASN A 538 -29.48 -13.26 18.89
CA ASN A 538 -29.33 -13.20 17.43
C ASN A 538 -30.29 -14.17 16.71
N TRP A 539 -30.77 -15.24 17.34
CA TRP A 539 -31.69 -16.21 16.73
C TRP A 539 -33.12 -16.12 17.26
N ARG A 540 -33.48 -15.03 17.94
CA ARG A 540 -34.81 -14.87 18.55
C ARG A 540 -35.95 -14.77 17.52
N PHE A 541 -35.60 -14.53 16.25
CA PHE A 541 -36.54 -14.51 15.12
C PHE A 541 -36.93 -15.91 14.60
N VAL A 542 -36.25 -16.96 15.07
CA VAL A 542 -36.55 -18.37 14.74
C VAL A 542 -37.39 -18.97 15.86
N SER A 543 -38.37 -19.84 15.55
CA SER A 543 -39.18 -20.49 16.59
C SER A 543 -38.33 -21.35 17.52
N GLU A 544 -38.77 -21.52 18.78
CA GLU A 544 -38.06 -22.35 19.76
C GLU A 544 -37.88 -23.78 19.27
N GLU A 545 -38.91 -24.35 18.65
CA GLU A 545 -38.86 -25.68 18.04
C GLU A 545 -37.77 -25.78 16.97
N THR A 546 -37.69 -24.81 16.06
CA THR A 546 -36.66 -24.82 15.02
C THR A 546 -35.28 -24.61 15.61
N PHE A 547 -35.13 -23.68 16.56
CA PHE A 547 -33.86 -23.40 17.23
C PHE A 547 -33.30 -24.62 17.98
N LEU A 548 -34.18 -25.41 18.61
CA LEU A 548 -33.81 -26.61 19.34
C LEU A 548 -33.69 -27.86 18.45
N SER A 549 -34.07 -27.77 17.18
CA SER A 549 -34.09 -28.92 16.27
C SER A 549 -32.71 -29.36 15.79
N LYS A 550 -32.50 -30.68 15.66
CA LYS A 550 -31.28 -31.26 15.08
C LYS A 550 -31.02 -30.82 13.62
N PRO A 551 -32.04 -30.77 12.72
CA PRO A 551 -31.83 -30.31 11.35
C PRO A 551 -31.28 -28.88 11.28
N PHE A 552 -31.79 -27.97 12.13
CA PHE A 552 -31.30 -26.60 12.18
C PHE A 552 -29.83 -26.53 12.62
N ALA A 553 -29.46 -27.23 13.69
CA ALA A 553 -28.07 -27.29 14.15
C ALA A 553 -27.11 -27.88 13.10
N LEU A 554 -27.51 -28.98 12.45
CA LEU A 554 -26.73 -29.59 11.37
C LEU A 554 -26.65 -28.68 10.13
N GLY A 555 -27.70 -27.93 9.82
CA GLY A 555 -27.71 -26.92 8.77
C GLY A 555 -26.70 -25.80 9.04
N LEU A 556 -26.71 -25.22 10.24
CA LEU A 556 -25.73 -24.21 10.65
C LEU A 556 -24.29 -24.73 10.61
N LEU A 557 -24.06 -25.96 11.08
CA LEU A 557 -22.75 -26.61 11.00
C LEU A 557 -22.31 -26.81 9.54
N SER A 558 -23.22 -27.23 8.67
CA SER A 558 -22.94 -27.44 7.24
C SER A 558 -22.56 -26.13 6.54
N VAL A 559 -23.27 -25.03 6.85
CA VAL A 559 -22.93 -23.68 6.38
C VAL A 559 -21.53 -23.27 6.88
N HIS A 560 -21.24 -23.48 8.16
CA HIS A 560 -19.93 -23.14 8.73
C HIS A 560 -18.78 -23.91 8.05
N VAL A 561 -18.92 -25.23 7.90
CA VAL A 561 -17.91 -26.07 7.22
C VAL A 561 -17.74 -25.66 5.76
N THR A 562 -18.84 -25.36 5.06
CA THR A 562 -18.81 -24.89 3.66
C THR A 562 -18.07 -23.56 3.52
N LEU A 563 -18.28 -22.63 4.47
CA LEU A 563 -17.54 -21.37 4.52
C LEU A 563 -16.05 -21.61 4.77
N LEU A 564 -15.67 -22.46 5.74
CA LEU A 564 -14.26 -22.79 5.99
C LEU A 564 -13.58 -23.36 4.73
N ILE A 565 -14.24 -24.30 4.02
CA ILE A 565 -13.72 -24.87 2.77
C ILE A 565 -13.60 -23.79 1.70
N THR A 566 -14.62 -22.96 1.53
CA THR A 566 -14.61 -21.88 0.52
C THR A 566 -13.48 -20.89 0.79
N PHE A 567 -13.30 -20.46 2.03
CA PHE A 567 -12.22 -19.56 2.42
C PHE A 567 -10.85 -20.23 2.27
N PHE A 568 -10.71 -21.50 2.64
CA PHE A 568 -9.50 -22.27 2.41
C PHE A 568 -9.12 -22.27 0.93
N LEU A 569 -10.06 -22.61 0.03
CA LEU A 569 -9.83 -22.75 -1.41
C LEU A 569 -9.62 -21.42 -2.14
N THR A 570 -10.31 -20.34 -1.73
CA THR A 570 -10.36 -19.08 -2.50
C THR A 570 -9.53 -17.94 -1.91
N ARG A 571 -9.26 -17.96 -0.59
CA ARG A 571 -8.61 -16.87 0.13
C ARG A 571 -7.33 -17.31 0.81
N TRP A 572 -7.39 -18.32 1.68
CA TRP A 572 -6.29 -18.65 2.57
C TRP A 572 -5.09 -19.25 1.84
N ILE A 573 -5.27 -20.22 0.93
CA ILE A 573 -4.14 -20.80 0.19
C ILE A 573 -3.69 -19.97 -1.02
N LYS A 574 -4.44 -18.93 -1.40
CA LYS A 574 -4.14 -18.11 -2.60
C LYS A 574 -2.67 -17.59 -2.63
N PRO A 575 -2.08 -17.10 -1.53
CA PRO A 575 -0.68 -16.66 -1.50
C PRO A 575 0.32 -17.76 -1.88
N SER A 576 0.01 -19.04 -1.61
CA SER A 576 0.91 -20.14 -1.92
C SER A 576 1.00 -20.45 -3.42
N LYS A 577 0.05 -19.95 -4.25
CA LYS A 577 -0.08 -20.30 -5.68
C LYS A 577 -0.10 -21.81 -5.96
N ARG A 578 -0.59 -22.61 -5.01
CA ARG A 578 -0.67 -24.08 -5.12
C ARG A 578 -2.13 -24.51 -5.26
N THR A 579 -2.34 -25.63 -5.95
CA THR A 579 -3.64 -26.32 -5.89
C THR A 579 -3.86 -26.88 -4.47
N PRO A 580 -5.12 -27.13 -4.05
CA PRO A 580 -5.40 -27.71 -2.74
C PRO A 580 -4.63 -29.02 -2.48
N LYS A 581 -4.52 -29.89 -3.51
CA LYS A 581 -3.75 -31.15 -3.44
C LYS A 581 -2.25 -30.90 -3.23
N GLN A 582 -1.69 -29.87 -3.87
CA GLN A 582 -0.29 -29.49 -3.67
C GLN A 582 -0.06 -28.83 -2.31
N PHE A 583 -1.05 -28.09 -1.79
CA PHE A 583 -0.99 -27.49 -0.45
C PHE A 583 -1.04 -28.56 0.65
N LEU A 584 -1.93 -29.55 0.54
CA LEU A 584 -2.01 -30.64 1.52
C LEU A 584 -0.68 -31.40 1.69
N LYS A 585 0.13 -31.48 0.63
CA LYS A 585 1.46 -32.12 0.69
C LYS A 585 2.48 -31.38 1.56
N ILE A 586 2.35 -30.06 1.72
CA ILE A 586 3.28 -29.27 2.54
C ILE A 586 2.88 -29.19 4.01
N ILE A 587 1.65 -29.63 4.37
CA ILE A 587 1.18 -29.67 5.76
C ILE A 587 1.98 -30.70 6.57
N MET A 588 2.35 -31.81 5.95
CA MET A 588 3.19 -32.81 6.62
C MET A 588 4.60 -32.24 6.87
N PRO A 589 5.21 -32.54 8.03
CA PRO A 589 6.56 -32.10 8.38
C PRO A 589 7.62 -32.83 7.54
N GLN A 590 7.65 -32.55 6.23
CA GLN A 590 8.72 -32.89 5.31
C GLN A 590 9.69 -31.69 5.17
N ALA A 591 10.75 -31.85 4.39
CA ALA A 591 11.64 -30.74 4.05
C ALA A 591 10.82 -29.53 3.56
N GLU A 592 11.14 -28.35 4.06
CA GLU A 592 10.47 -27.11 3.64
C GLU A 592 10.58 -26.96 2.12
N PRO A 593 9.50 -26.54 1.46
CA PRO A 593 9.53 -26.40 0.02
C PRO A 593 10.52 -25.28 -0.38
N ARG A 594 11.17 -25.42 -1.54
CA ARG A 594 12.17 -24.45 -2.02
C ARG A 594 11.64 -23.00 -2.13
N ASP A 595 10.33 -22.83 -2.25
CA ASP A 595 9.64 -21.54 -2.34
C ASP A 595 9.07 -21.04 -1.01
N GLN A 596 9.46 -21.63 0.14
CA GLN A 596 8.98 -21.26 1.47
C GLN A 596 9.14 -19.76 1.74
N ASP A 597 10.30 -19.16 1.47
CA ASP A 597 10.55 -17.73 1.65
C ASP A 597 9.65 -16.86 0.77
N THR A 598 9.41 -17.30 -0.47
CA THR A 598 8.52 -16.61 -1.40
C THR A 598 7.07 -16.65 -0.92
N MET A 599 6.64 -17.77 -0.33
CA MET A 599 5.32 -17.89 0.30
C MET A 599 5.24 -16.99 1.54
N ALA A 600 6.27 -16.99 2.38
CA ALA A 600 6.34 -16.19 3.61
C ALA A 600 6.23 -14.68 3.35
N LEU A 601 6.90 -14.17 2.32
CA LEU A 601 6.83 -12.77 1.90
C LEU A 601 5.43 -12.34 1.45
N ARG A 602 4.60 -13.26 0.96
CA ARG A 602 3.22 -12.96 0.51
C ARG A 602 2.20 -12.93 1.66
N ILE A 603 2.51 -13.50 2.83
CA ILE A 603 1.61 -13.50 4.00
C ILE A 603 1.68 -12.18 4.75
N THR A 604 2.89 -11.68 5.00
CA THR A 604 3.14 -10.38 5.62
C THR A 604 3.99 -9.53 4.67
N PRO A 605 3.41 -8.93 3.62
CA PRO A 605 4.16 -8.06 2.73
C PRO A 605 4.65 -6.84 3.52
N ASN A 606 5.94 -6.54 3.39
CA ASN A 606 6.50 -5.29 3.88
C ASN A 606 6.03 -4.15 2.97
N LEU A 607 4.84 -3.63 3.24
CA LEU A 607 4.22 -2.53 2.49
C LEU A 607 4.88 -1.14 2.76
N HIS A 608 6.15 -1.13 3.16
CA HIS A 608 6.94 0.08 3.50
C HIS A 608 8.18 0.28 2.62
N THR A 609 8.27 -0.41 1.48
CA THR A 609 9.03 0.06 0.30
C THR A 609 8.05 0.75 -0.63
#